data_AF-A0AAE4A9A2-F1
#
_entry.id   AF-A0AAE4A9A2-F1
#
_cell.length_a   1.000
_cell.length_b   1.000
_cell.length_c   1.000
_cell.angle_alpha   90.00
_cell.angle_beta   90.00
_cell.angle_gamma   90.00
#
_symmetry.space_group_name_H-M   'P 1'
#
loop_
_entity.id
_entity.type
_entity.pdbx_description
1 polymer ?
#
loop_
_entity_poly.entity_id
_entity_poly.type
_entity_poly.pdbx_seq_one_letter_code
_entity_poly.pdbx_strand_id
1 'polypeptide(L)'
;MASSRAIRAVVTGRVQDVGYRAATIEAARELGLLGWVRNDDDGAVRVHAEGDAAAVERLVTWLGEGPPAAVVERVEVEPVRREGHEQFAVRGVAAGVFVVQEHQATAHHWDFRLEVDGVMRSWALPKGPSLDPAAKRLAVQVEDHAMSHNDYEGDNVIVWDRGVYEQGGRVPWPEAIARGHAVFVLHGEKLRGGWALQRTRIDRSGKQQWLLVKRKDDEARPGSDVVAEQPRSVVSDRTL
;
A
#
# COMPACT_ATOMS: atom_id res chain seq x y z
N MET A 1 19.04 25.90 -2.80
CA MET A 1 18.40 24.63 -2.39
C MET A 1 17.42 24.25 -3.50
N ALA A 2 17.50 23.04 -4.02
CA ALA A 2 16.53 22.53 -4.98
C ALA A 2 15.12 22.58 -4.35
N SER A 3 14.17 23.24 -5.02
CA SER A 3 12.77 23.25 -4.57
C SER A 3 12.19 21.86 -4.77
N SER A 4 11.60 21.25 -3.74
CA SER A 4 10.97 19.94 -3.88
C SER A 4 9.51 20.06 -4.27
N ARG A 5 9.05 19.22 -5.19
CA ARG A 5 7.68 19.20 -5.72
C ARG A 5 7.13 17.77 -5.74
N ALA A 6 5.80 17.64 -5.64
CA ALA A 6 5.06 16.42 -5.99
C ALA A 6 3.88 16.75 -6.91
N ILE A 7 3.60 15.85 -7.86
CA ILE A 7 2.48 15.95 -8.80
C ILE A 7 1.76 14.61 -8.93
N ARG A 8 0.48 14.68 -9.31
CA ARG A 8 -0.21 13.60 -10.00
C ARG A 8 -0.40 14.00 -11.45
N ALA A 9 -0.22 13.06 -12.36
CA ALA A 9 -0.54 13.24 -13.76
C ALA A 9 -1.50 12.14 -14.25
N VAL A 10 -2.41 12.53 -15.14
CA VAL A 10 -3.29 11.63 -15.88
C VAL A 10 -2.95 11.78 -17.35
N VAL A 11 -2.45 10.71 -17.95
CA VAL A 11 -2.08 10.64 -19.37
C VAL A 11 -3.16 9.85 -20.10
N THR A 12 -3.67 10.43 -21.18
CA THR A 12 -4.73 9.83 -22.02
C THR A 12 -4.30 9.75 -23.48
N GLY A 13 -4.86 8.78 -24.21
CA GLY A 13 -4.52 8.46 -25.61
C GLY A 13 -4.23 6.96 -25.77
N ARG A 14 -3.40 6.60 -26.75
CA ARG A 14 -2.87 5.22 -26.89
C ARG A 14 -1.65 5.05 -25.98
N VAL A 15 -1.91 4.83 -24.69
CA VAL A 15 -0.86 4.81 -23.65
C VAL A 15 -0.80 3.52 -22.84
N GLN A 16 -1.71 2.57 -23.10
CA GLN A 16 -1.65 1.21 -22.53
C GLN A 16 -1.17 0.20 -23.59
N ASP A 17 -0.60 -0.92 -23.12
CA ASP A 17 -0.01 -1.99 -23.95
C ASP A 17 1.10 -1.56 -24.94
N VAL A 18 1.66 -0.36 -24.72
CA VAL A 18 2.75 0.24 -25.53
C VAL A 18 4.05 0.42 -24.74
N GLY A 19 4.18 -0.26 -23.60
CA GLY A 19 5.36 -0.15 -22.73
C GLY A 19 5.46 1.15 -21.91
N TYR A 20 4.39 1.96 -21.86
CA TYR A 20 4.38 3.28 -21.22
C TYR A 20 4.81 3.24 -19.75
N ARG A 21 4.25 2.35 -18.94
CA ARG A 21 4.60 2.21 -17.51
C ARG A 21 6.09 1.93 -17.30
N ALA A 22 6.64 0.97 -18.05
CA ALA A 22 8.05 0.60 -17.95
C ALA A 22 8.96 1.77 -18.36
N ALA A 23 8.66 2.43 -19.48
CA ALA A 23 9.41 3.59 -19.92
C ALA A 23 9.33 4.77 -18.93
N THR A 24 8.18 4.96 -18.28
CA THR A 24 7.99 5.99 -17.24
C THR A 24 8.91 5.75 -16.04
N ILE A 25 9.07 4.50 -15.62
CA ILE A 25 9.97 4.14 -14.51
C ILE A 25 11.41 4.48 -14.85
N GLU A 26 11.87 4.12 -16.05
CA GLU A 26 13.24 4.43 -16.48
C GLU A 26 13.47 5.94 -16.56
N ALA A 27 12.55 6.69 -17.18
CA ALA A 27 12.63 8.16 -17.24
C ALA A 27 12.66 8.79 -15.83
N ALA A 28 11.77 8.35 -14.94
CA ALA A 28 11.74 8.85 -13.56
C ALA A 28 13.03 8.50 -12.78
N ARG A 29 13.57 7.30 -13.00
CA ARG A 29 14.82 6.84 -12.37
C ARG A 29 16.02 7.66 -12.82
N GLU A 30 16.14 7.94 -14.12
CA GLU A 30 17.20 8.81 -14.67
C GLU A 30 17.12 10.23 -14.09
N LEU A 31 15.90 10.71 -13.83
CA LEU A 31 15.63 12.00 -13.22
C LEU A 31 15.78 12.02 -11.69
N GLY A 32 16.01 10.86 -11.06
CA GLY A 32 16.13 10.74 -9.60
C GLY A 32 14.80 10.97 -8.85
N LEU A 33 13.66 10.73 -9.50
CA LEU A 33 12.33 10.92 -8.95
C LEU A 33 11.83 9.67 -8.22
N LEU A 34 10.91 9.88 -7.27
CA LEU A 34 10.22 8.83 -6.51
C LEU A 34 8.72 8.94 -6.78
N GLY A 35 7.98 7.84 -6.66
CA GLY A 35 6.56 7.84 -7.02
C GLY A 35 6.04 6.51 -7.53
N TRP A 36 5.08 6.59 -8.44
CA TRP A 36 4.52 5.41 -9.06
C TRP A 36 3.86 5.72 -10.41
N VAL A 37 3.66 4.68 -11.21
CA VAL A 37 2.87 4.70 -12.44
C VAL A 37 1.92 3.51 -12.48
N ARG A 38 0.67 3.69 -12.90
CA ARG A 38 -0.32 2.62 -13.07
C ARG A 38 -1.19 2.82 -14.28
N ASN A 39 -1.77 1.74 -14.77
CA ASN A 39 -2.87 1.79 -15.72
C ASN A 39 -4.17 1.91 -14.94
N ASP A 40 -5.12 2.65 -15.51
CA ASP A 40 -6.50 2.72 -15.05
C ASP A 40 -7.40 1.95 -16.02
N ASP A 41 -8.55 1.48 -15.54
CA ASP A 41 -9.51 0.69 -16.34
C ASP A 41 -10.15 1.51 -17.47
N ASP A 42 -10.09 2.85 -17.39
CA ASP A 42 -10.57 3.78 -18.41
C ASP A 42 -9.58 3.99 -19.58
N GLY A 43 -8.45 3.26 -19.59
CA GLY A 43 -7.42 3.37 -20.60
C GLY A 43 -6.37 4.46 -20.31
N ALA A 44 -6.51 5.24 -19.23
CA ALA A 44 -5.52 6.24 -18.84
C ALA A 44 -4.29 5.60 -18.16
N VAL A 45 -3.19 6.34 -18.16
CA VAL A 45 -2.03 6.07 -17.29
C VAL A 45 -1.97 7.15 -16.24
N ARG A 46 -1.99 6.76 -14.96
CA ARG A 46 -1.76 7.70 -13.84
C ARG A 46 -0.35 7.59 -13.32
N VAL A 47 0.19 8.75 -12.98
CA VAL A 47 1.53 8.90 -12.44
C VAL A 47 1.47 9.73 -11.16
N HIS A 48 2.21 9.32 -10.15
CA HIS A 48 2.67 10.22 -9.10
C HIS A 48 4.17 10.37 -9.24
N ALA A 49 4.66 11.61 -9.15
CA ALA A 49 6.09 11.88 -9.11
C ALA A 49 6.40 12.93 -8.05
N GLU A 50 7.40 12.67 -7.23
CA GLU A 50 7.93 13.58 -6.23
C GLU A 50 9.45 13.63 -6.25
N GLY A 51 10.03 14.81 -6.07
CA GLY A 51 11.47 15.02 -6.14
C GLY A 51 11.87 16.48 -6.31
N ASP A 52 12.99 16.72 -6.98
CA ASP A 52 13.42 18.06 -7.42
C ASP A 52 12.42 18.63 -8.44
N ALA A 53 12.05 19.91 -8.29
CA ALA A 53 11.03 20.54 -9.12
C ALA A 53 11.41 20.54 -10.62
N ALA A 54 12.67 20.82 -10.97
CA ALA A 54 13.09 20.82 -12.36
C ALA A 54 13.08 19.40 -12.94
N ALA A 55 13.43 18.39 -12.15
CA ALA A 55 13.30 16.98 -12.53
C ALA A 55 11.83 16.59 -12.76
N VAL A 56 10.92 17.02 -11.88
CA VAL A 56 9.47 16.78 -12.05
C VAL A 56 8.95 17.40 -13.35
N GLU A 57 9.33 18.64 -13.67
CA GLU A 57 8.90 19.27 -14.93
C GLU A 57 9.46 18.51 -16.17
N ARG A 58 10.71 18.03 -16.10
CA ARG A 58 11.27 17.19 -17.19
C ARG A 58 10.49 15.89 -17.36
N LEU A 59 10.05 15.26 -16.28
CA LEU A 59 9.19 14.08 -16.37
C LEU A 59 7.83 14.44 -16.98
N VAL A 60 7.22 15.56 -16.61
CA VAL A 60 5.94 16.01 -17.19
C VAL A 60 6.06 16.23 -18.69
N THR A 61 7.12 16.87 -19.16
CA THR A 61 7.40 17.00 -20.61
C THR A 61 7.50 15.63 -21.26
N TRP A 62 8.28 14.72 -20.66
CA TRP A 62 8.41 13.35 -21.17
C TRP A 62 7.08 12.60 -21.21
N LEU A 63 6.18 12.80 -20.24
CA LEU A 63 4.84 12.20 -20.25
C LEU A 63 3.99 12.69 -21.45
N GLY A 64 4.26 13.88 -21.98
CA GLY A 64 3.63 14.38 -23.20
C GLY A 64 4.11 13.68 -24.47
N GLU A 65 5.31 13.09 -24.43
CA GLU A 65 5.93 12.38 -25.57
C GLU A 65 5.68 10.88 -25.49
N GLY A 66 5.94 10.29 -24.31
CA GLY A 66 5.84 8.85 -24.06
C GLY A 66 6.90 8.02 -24.81
N PRO A 67 6.83 6.68 -24.72
CA PRO A 67 7.67 5.80 -25.54
C PRO A 67 7.25 5.83 -27.02
N PRO A 68 8.10 5.39 -27.97
CA PRO A 68 7.85 5.50 -29.41
C PRO A 68 6.52 4.89 -29.93
N ALA A 69 5.99 3.89 -29.24
CA ALA A 69 4.73 3.24 -29.61
C ALA A 69 3.48 3.95 -29.06
N ALA A 70 3.65 4.94 -28.17
CA ALA A 70 2.56 5.67 -27.56
C ALA A 70 2.07 6.82 -28.45
N VAL A 71 0.79 7.15 -28.31
CA VAL A 71 0.22 8.40 -28.82
C VAL A 71 -0.44 9.07 -27.64
N VAL A 72 0.17 10.15 -27.15
CA VAL A 72 -0.38 10.94 -26.04
C VAL A 72 -1.26 12.03 -26.60
N GLU A 73 -2.53 12.03 -26.21
CA GLU A 73 -3.50 13.06 -26.62
C GLU A 73 -3.53 14.20 -25.61
N ARG A 74 -3.41 13.89 -24.32
CA ARG A 74 -3.50 14.86 -23.25
C ARG A 74 -2.81 14.37 -21.98
N VAL A 75 -2.13 15.29 -21.31
CA VAL A 75 -1.57 15.13 -19.98
C VAL A 75 -2.20 16.18 -19.07
N GLU A 76 -2.96 15.74 -18.08
CA GLU A 76 -3.46 16.60 -17.00
C GLU A 76 -2.52 16.45 -15.80
N VAL A 77 -2.10 17.57 -15.20
CA VAL A 77 -1.16 17.56 -14.07
C VAL A 77 -1.71 18.41 -12.93
N GLU A 78 -1.72 17.84 -11.74
CA GLU A 78 -2.09 18.54 -10.51
C GLU A 78 -0.94 18.50 -9.49
N PRO A 79 -0.62 19.62 -8.81
CA PRO A 79 0.28 19.59 -7.66
C PRO A 79 -0.35 18.84 -6.49
N VAL A 80 0.41 17.96 -5.85
CA VAL A 80 -0.04 17.24 -4.65
C VAL A 80 0.98 17.34 -3.52
N ARG A 81 0.60 16.85 -2.33
CA ARG A 81 1.54 16.70 -1.22
C ARG A 81 2.49 15.55 -1.48
N ARG A 82 3.72 15.66 -0.97
CA ARG A 82 4.67 14.54 -0.96
C ARG A 82 4.12 13.43 -0.07
N GLU A 83 4.14 12.20 -0.58
CA GLU A 83 3.77 10.98 0.14
C GLU A 83 5.00 10.26 0.71
N GLY A 84 6.21 10.72 0.33
CA GLY A 84 7.47 10.20 0.82
C GLY A 84 7.80 8.81 0.26
N HIS A 85 7.49 8.58 -1.02
CA HIS A 85 7.76 7.31 -1.66
C HIS A 85 9.25 6.97 -1.59
N GLU A 86 9.56 5.69 -1.41
CA GLU A 86 10.95 5.24 -1.29
C GLU A 86 11.53 4.85 -2.65
N GLN A 87 10.70 4.68 -3.67
CA GLN A 87 11.10 4.31 -5.04
C GLN A 87 10.11 4.87 -6.05
N PHE A 88 10.41 4.70 -7.34
CA PHE A 88 9.44 4.85 -8.42
C PHE A 88 9.03 3.46 -8.91
N ALA A 89 7.75 3.10 -8.80
CA ALA A 89 7.29 1.72 -9.05
C ALA A 89 6.02 1.64 -9.92
N VAL A 90 5.77 0.45 -10.47
CA VAL A 90 4.43 0.14 -10.99
C VAL A 90 3.47 -0.03 -9.82
N ARG A 91 2.28 0.58 -9.92
CA ARG A 91 1.09 0.25 -9.10
C ARG A 91 0.03 -0.43 -9.96
N GLY A 92 -0.98 -1.00 -9.32
CA GLY A 92 -2.08 -1.73 -9.95
C GLY A 92 -1.76 -3.21 -10.23
N VAL A 93 -0.71 -3.77 -9.63
CA VAL A 93 -0.34 -5.18 -9.79
C VAL A 93 -0.43 -5.86 -8.43
N ALA A 94 -1.43 -6.71 -8.26
CA ALA A 94 -1.62 -7.48 -7.04
C ALA A 94 -0.43 -8.40 -6.79
N ALA A 95 0.08 -8.38 -5.56
CA ALA A 95 1.16 -9.24 -5.09
C ALA A 95 0.66 -10.42 -4.25
N GLY A 96 -0.58 -10.37 -3.77
CA GLY A 96 -1.22 -11.42 -2.97
C GLY A 96 -2.50 -10.90 -2.32
N VAL A 97 -3.12 -11.75 -1.50
CA VAL A 97 -4.30 -11.37 -0.70
C VAL A 97 -3.92 -10.93 0.72
N PHE A 98 -4.82 -10.18 1.33
CA PHE A 98 -4.77 -9.86 2.75
C PHE A 98 -6.11 -10.11 3.43
N VAL A 99 -6.05 -10.38 4.73
CA VAL A 99 -7.23 -10.48 5.59
C VAL A 99 -6.95 -9.83 6.93
N VAL A 100 -7.97 -9.23 7.51
CA VAL A 100 -8.01 -8.78 8.89
C VAL A 100 -9.14 -9.49 9.59
N GLN A 101 -8.82 -10.30 10.59
CA GLN A 101 -9.82 -10.96 11.43
C GLN A 101 -9.87 -10.27 12.78
N GLU A 102 -11.06 -9.89 13.22
CA GLU A 102 -11.25 -9.49 14.62
C GLU A 102 -11.47 -10.74 15.46
N HIS A 103 -10.78 -10.85 16.59
CA HIS A 103 -10.77 -12.07 17.40
C HIS A 103 -10.96 -11.75 18.88
N GLN A 104 -12.06 -12.26 19.44
CA GLN A 104 -12.35 -12.27 20.87
C GLN A 104 -11.78 -13.54 21.51
N ALA A 105 -10.45 -13.60 21.65
CA ALA A 105 -9.75 -14.69 22.33
C ALA A 105 -9.61 -14.40 23.84
N THR A 106 -8.51 -14.84 24.46
CA THR A 106 -8.17 -14.43 25.85
C THR A 106 -8.02 -12.91 25.99
N ALA A 107 -7.60 -12.25 24.92
CA ALA A 107 -7.64 -10.81 24.76
C ALA A 107 -8.26 -10.47 23.39
N HIS A 108 -9.04 -9.40 23.34
CA HIS A 108 -9.55 -8.83 22.10
C HIS A 108 -8.41 -8.26 21.26
N HIS A 109 -8.34 -8.64 19.99
CA HIS A 109 -7.33 -8.15 19.04
C HIS A 109 -7.79 -8.35 17.59
N TRP A 110 -7.01 -7.83 16.66
CA TRP A 110 -7.19 -8.06 15.23
C TRP A 110 -5.96 -8.76 14.66
N ASP A 111 -6.15 -9.89 14.01
CA ASP A 111 -5.10 -10.55 13.24
C ASP A 111 -5.04 -9.96 11.84
N PHE A 112 -3.96 -9.24 11.54
CA PHE A 112 -3.64 -8.75 10.21
C PHE A 112 -2.72 -9.75 9.51
N ARG A 113 -3.10 -10.17 8.29
CA ARG A 113 -2.37 -11.19 7.56
C ARG A 113 -2.15 -10.81 6.10
N LEU A 114 -0.96 -11.14 5.58
CA LEU A 114 -0.58 -10.96 4.19
C LEU A 114 -0.09 -12.29 3.61
N GLU A 115 -0.57 -12.65 2.42
CA GLU A 115 -0.09 -13.81 1.68
C GLU A 115 1.31 -13.55 1.12
N VAL A 116 2.31 -14.32 1.56
CA VAL A 116 3.69 -14.20 1.09
C VAL A 116 4.26 -15.61 0.92
N ASP A 117 4.77 -15.92 -0.27
CA ASP A 117 5.32 -17.24 -0.61
C ASP A 117 4.37 -18.41 -0.24
N GLY A 118 3.07 -18.22 -0.50
CA GLY A 118 2.04 -19.25 -0.31
C GLY A 118 1.57 -19.46 1.14
N VAL A 119 2.00 -18.62 2.10
CA VAL A 119 1.54 -18.65 3.49
C VAL A 119 1.07 -17.29 3.97
N MET A 120 0.19 -17.25 4.98
CA MET A 120 -0.30 -16.02 5.58
C MET A 120 0.63 -15.56 6.70
N ARG A 121 1.56 -14.66 6.37
CA ARG A 121 2.37 -13.95 7.37
C ARG A 121 1.44 -13.13 8.25
N SER A 122 1.50 -13.34 9.56
CA SER A 122 0.46 -12.90 10.49
C SER A 122 1.00 -12.04 11.63
N TRP A 123 0.22 -11.01 11.98
CA TRP A 123 0.48 -10.13 13.12
C TRP A 123 -0.81 -9.90 13.91
N ALA A 124 -0.74 -10.01 15.23
CA ALA A 124 -1.81 -9.62 16.14
C ALA A 124 -1.69 -8.13 16.50
N LEU A 125 -2.79 -7.38 16.34
CA LEU A 125 -2.91 -5.95 16.64
C LEU A 125 -3.87 -5.77 17.81
N PRO A 126 -3.37 -5.55 19.05
CA PRO A 126 -4.24 -5.44 20.23
C PRO A 126 -5.23 -4.26 20.19
N LYS A 127 -4.95 -3.23 19.39
CA LYS A 127 -5.82 -2.07 19.23
C LYS A 127 -6.32 -1.87 17.79
N GLY A 128 -6.19 -2.92 16.96
CA GLY A 128 -6.55 -2.88 15.55
C GLY A 128 -5.73 -1.91 14.69
N PRO A 129 -6.02 -1.82 13.38
CA PRO A 129 -5.45 -0.84 12.47
C PRO A 129 -5.90 0.61 12.79
N SER A 130 -5.28 1.61 12.17
CA SER A 130 -5.78 2.99 12.14
C SER A 130 -5.49 3.61 10.80
N LEU A 131 -6.42 4.43 10.32
CA LEU A 131 -6.25 5.26 9.12
C LEU A 131 -5.51 6.58 9.42
N ASP A 132 -5.15 6.85 10.68
CA ASP A 132 -4.36 8.03 11.05
C ASP A 132 -2.86 7.74 10.87
N PRO A 133 -2.14 8.46 9.99
CA PRO A 133 -0.70 8.30 9.83
C PRO A 133 0.15 8.62 11.07
N ALA A 134 -0.41 9.33 12.06
CA ALA A 134 0.25 9.59 13.35
C ALA A 134 0.10 8.42 14.33
N ALA A 135 -0.88 7.53 14.13
CA ALA A 135 -1.15 6.40 15.01
C ALA A 135 -0.30 5.17 14.64
N LYS A 136 0.79 4.96 15.39
CA LYS A 136 1.64 3.76 15.25
C LYS A 136 1.00 2.60 16.03
N ARG A 137 0.43 1.62 15.32
CA ARG A 137 -0.24 0.46 15.93
C ARG A 137 0.77 -0.66 16.19
N LEU A 138 0.82 -1.16 17.42
CA LEU A 138 1.61 -2.35 17.75
C LEU A 138 1.08 -3.55 16.95
N ALA A 139 1.99 -4.26 16.30
CA ALA A 139 1.75 -5.49 15.56
C ALA A 139 2.71 -6.56 16.08
N VAL A 140 2.19 -7.56 16.78
CA VAL A 140 3.00 -8.66 17.34
C VAL A 140 3.01 -9.78 16.32
N GLN A 141 4.18 -10.16 15.81
CA GLN A 141 4.25 -11.26 14.85
C GLN A 141 3.86 -12.58 15.52
N VAL A 142 2.99 -13.34 14.85
CA VAL A 142 2.50 -14.66 15.28
C VAL A 142 2.83 -15.71 14.22
N GLU A 143 2.50 -16.97 14.49
CA GLU A 143 2.73 -18.09 13.57
C GLU A 143 2.04 -17.86 12.22
N ASP A 144 2.66 -18.38 11.15
CA ASP A 144 2.06 -18.30 9.83
C ASP A 144 0.80 -19.17 9.76
N HIS A 145 -0.20 -18.71 8.99
CA HIS A 145 -1.46 -19.44 8.82
C HIS A 145 -1.61 -19.95 7.39
N ALA A 146 -2.36 -21.03 7.22
CA ALA A 146 -2.75 -21.51 5.91
C ALA A 146 -3.82 -20.59 5.30
N MET A 147 -3.79 -20.39 3.98
CA MET A 147 -4.76 -19.56 3.27
C MET A 147 -6.22 -19.99 3.49
N SER A 148 -6.46 -21.27 3.77
CA SER A 148 -7.80 -21.80 4.08
C SER A 148 -8.46 -21.14 5.29
N HIS A 149 -7.70 -20.45 6.15
CA HIS A 149 -8.22 -19.72 7.30
C HIS A 149 -8.78 -18.33 6.95
N ASN A 150 -8.55 -17.83 5.74
CA ASN A 150 -8.88 -16.45 5.37
C ASN A 150 -10.38 -16.15 5.41
N ASP A 151 -11.22 -17.15 5.14
CA ASP A 151 -12.68 -16.99 5.10
C ASP A 151 -13.36 -17.50 6.39
N TYR A 152 -12.58 -17.90 7.40
CA TYR A 152 -13.15 -18.46 8.63
C TYR A 152 -13.79 -17.37 9.49
N GLU A 153 -15.03 -17.63 9.89
CA GLU A 153 -15.76 -16.93 10.94
C GLU A 153 -16.35 -17.94 11.93
N GLY A 154 -16.47 -17.55 13.19
CA GLY A 154 -17.02 -18.36 14.28
C GLY A 154 -17.64 -17.50 15.37
N ASP A 155 -17.94 -18.10 16.52
CA ASP A 155 -18.60 -17.39 17.64
C ASP A 155 -17.77 -16.23 18.20
N ASN A 156 -16.45 -16.30 18.05
CA ASN A 156 -15.51 -15.32 18.60
C ASN A 156 -14.58 -14.69 17.55
N VAL A 157 -14.79 -14.96 16.26
CA VAL A 157 -13.95 -14.41 15.19
C VAL A 157 -14.80 -14.03 13.98
N ILE A 158 -14.52 -12.85 13.42
CA ILE A 158 -15.13 -12.37 12.18
C ILE A 158 -14.04 -11.93 11.20
N VAL A 159 -14.35 -11.99 9.91
CA VAL A 159 -13.52 -11.39 8.85
C VAL A 159 -13.87 -9.90 8.81
N TRP A 160 -13.07 -9.10 9.51
CA TRP A 160 -13.29 -7.66 9.66
C TRP A 160 -12.93 -6.88 8.39
N ASP A 161 -11.92 -7.30 7.62
CA ASP A 161 -11.61 -6.74 6.30
C ASP A 161 -10.88 -7.79 5.44
N ARG A 162 -10.94 -7.64 4.13
CA ARG A 162 -10.21 -8.50 3.18
C ARG A 162 -9.99 -7.76 1.87
N GLY A 163 -9.00 -8.21 1.11
CA GLY A 163 -8.77 -7.72 -0.25
C GLY A 163 -7.47 -8.21 -0.83
N VAL A 164 -6.98 -7.50 -1.84
CA VAL A 164 -5.65 -7.70 -2.42
C VAL A 164 -4.69 -6.62 -1.94
N TYR A 165 -3.40 -6.88 -2.06
CA TYR A 165 -2.39 -5.88 -1.77
C TYR A 165 -1.31 -5.83 -2.86
N GLU A 166 -0.64 -4.69 -2.98
CA GLU A 166 0.52 -4.48 -3.84
C GLU A 166 1.78 -4.38 -2.97
N GLN A 167 2.89 -4.95 -3.43
CA GLN A 167 4.18 -4.73 -2.80
C GLN A 167 4.71 -3.32 -3.11
N GLY A 168 5.28 -2.67 -2.10
CA GLY A 168 5.99 -1.40 -2.24
C GLY A 168 7.39 -1.47 -1.63
N GLY A 169 8.13 -0.37 -1.78
CA GLY A 169 9.50 -0.26 -1.27
C GLY A 169 10.53 -0.98 -2.15
N ARG A 170 11.82 -0.67 -1.90
CA ARG A 170 12.96 -1.07 -2.75
C ARG A 170 13.33 -2.55 -2.66
N VAL A 171 12.86 -3.24 -1.63
CA VAL A 171 13.25 -4.62 -1.33
C VAL A 171 12.06 -5.52 -1.68
N PRO A 172 12.23 -6.52 -2.55
CA PRO A 172 11.16 -7.46 -2.85
C PRO A 172 10.81 -8.30 -1.62
N TRP A 173 9.60 -8.84 -1.59
CA TRP A 173 9.20 -9.80 -0.57
C TRP A 173 9.66 -11.20 -0.98
N PRO A 174 10.01 -12.09 -0.03
CA PRO A 174 9.86 -11.99 1.44
C PRO A 174 10.97 -11.18 2.15
N GLU A 175 12.01 -10.77 1.44
CA GLU A 175 13.21 -10.17 2.04
C GLU A 175 12.91 -8.87 2.79
N ALA A 176 11.96 -8.05 2.34
CA ALA A 176 11.52 -6.84 3.04
C ALA A 176 11.06 -7.13 4.49
N ILE A 177 10.27 -8.19 4.69
CA ILE A 177 9.86 -8.65 6.02
C ILE A 177 11.09 -9.15 6.80
N ALA A 178 11.96 -9.95 6.18
CA ALA A 178 13.16 -10.43 6.86
C ALA A 178 14.04 -9.27 7.36
N ARG A 179 14.19 -8.21 6.58
CA ARG A 179 14.92 -6.98 6.94
C ARG A 179 14.21 -6.11 7.97
N GLY A 180 12.91 -6.31 8.20
CA GLY A 180 12.15 -5.59 9.22
C GLY A 180 11.50 -4.31 8.74
N HIS A 181 11.40 -4.09 7.43
CA HIS A 181 10.73 -2.93 6.86
C HIS A 181 10.03 -3.34 5.57
N ALA A 182 8.69 -3.33 5.61
CA ALA A 182 7.87 -3.76 4.50
C ALA A 182 6.84 -2.66 4.19
N VAL A 183 6.81 -2.19 2.95
CA VAL A 183 5.86 -1.17 2.46
C VAL A 183 4.92 -1.85 1.49
N PHE A 184 3.63 -1.51 1.53
CA PHE A 184 2.61 -2.14 0.70
C PHE A 184 1.41 -1.22 0.52
N VAL A 185 0.55 -1.52 -0.44
CA VAL A 185 -0.72 -0.81 -0.68
C VAL A 185 -1.85 -1.82 -0.50
N LEU A 186 -2.84 -1.50 0.34
CA LEU A 186 -4.02 -2.34 0.53
C LEU A 186 -5.17 -1.88 -0.37
N HIS A 187 -5.92 -2.86 -0.86
CA HIS A 187 -7.15 -2.69 -1.64
C HIS A 187 -8.24 -3.57 -1.03
N GLY A 188 -8.64 -3.28 0.20
CA GLY A 188 -9.77 -3.95 0.86
C GLY A 188 -11.01 -3.09 0.92
N GLU A 189 -12.02 -3.57 1.64
CA GLU A 189 -13.28 -2.84 1.82
C GLU A 189 -13.08 -1.64 2.74
N LYS A 190 -12.33 -1.84 3.85
CA LYS A 190 -12.13 -0.83 4.89
C LYS A 190 -10.73 -0.21 4.85
N LEU A 191 -9.70 -1.03 4.64
CA LEU A 191 -8.31 -0.59 4.60
C LEU A 191 -7.86 -0.42 3.16
N ARG A 192 -7.58 0.83 2.79
CA ARG A 192 -7.09 1.22 1.46
C ARG A 192 -5.81 2.04 1.56
N GLY A 193 -5.10 2.17 0.44
CA GLY A 193 -3.92 3.03 0.31
C GLY A 193 -2.64 2.41 0.90
N GLY A 194 -1.61 3.22 1.05
CA GLY A 194 -0.28 2.80 1.47
C GLY A 194 -0.15 2.56 2.98
N TRP A 195 0.66 1.56 3.33
CA TRP A 195 0.97 1.12 4.69
C TRP A 195 2.45 0.73 4.82
N ALA A 196 2.95 0.68 6.05
CA ALA A 196 4.25 0.14 6.37
C ALA A 196 4.21 -0.72 7.64
N LEU A 197 4.94 -1.84 7.62
CA LEU A 197 5.32 -2.63 8.79
C LEU A 197 6.79 -2.39 9.09
N GLN A 198 7.07 -1.90 10.30
CA GLN A 198 8.44 -1.64 10.76
C GLN A 198 8.74 -2.41 12.05
N ARG A 199 9.71 -3.33 12.01
CA ARG A 199 10.15 -4.09 13.18
C ARG A 199 10.97 -3.19 14.09
N THR A 200 10.63 -3.18 15.38
CA THR A 200 11.27 -2.31 16.38
C THR A 200 12.23 -3.08 17.27
N ARG A 201 11.81 -4.25 17.74
CA ARG A 201 12.58 -5.09 18.68
C ARG A 201 12.04 -6.51 18.72
N ILE A 202 12.75 -7.36 19.45
CA ILE A 202 12.24 -8.62 19.96
C ILE A 202 11.93 -8.41 21.45
N ASP A 203 10.80 -8.90 21.93
CA ASP A 203 10.48 -8.83 23.36
C ASP A 203 11.10 -9.96 24.18
N ARG A 204 10.88 -9.95 25.50
CA ARG A 204 11.44 -10.96 26.42
C ARG A 204 10.92 -12.38 26.18
N SER A 205 9.78 -12.51 25.50
CA SER A 205 9.18 -13.80 25.13
C SER A 205 9.67 -14.32 23.77
N GLY A 206 10.60 -13.60 23.12
CA GLY A 206 11.10 -13.96 21.80
C GLY A 206 10.18 -13.51 20.64
N LYS A 207 9.07 -12.82 20.92
CA LYS A 207 8.16 -12.34 19.87
C LYS A 207 8.69 -11.08 19.22
N GLN A 208 8.63 -11.05 17.88
CA GLN A 208 9.02 -9.87 17.10
C GLN A 208 7.93 -8.80 17.20
N GLN A 209 8.32 -7.60 17.61
CA GLN A 209 7.43 -6.46 17.82
C GLN A 209 7.57 -5.49 16.65
N TRP A 210 6.47 -5.27 15.96
CA TRP A 210 6.36 -4.42 14.80
C TRP A 210 5.43 -3.23 15.07
N LEU A 211 5.52 -2.22 14.21
CA LEU A 211 4.55 -1.15 14.10
C LEU A 211 3.91 -1.22 12.72
N LEU A 212 2.58 -1.32 12.69
CA LEU A 212 1.79 -1.03 11.49
C LEU A 212 1.49 0.46 11.46
N VAL A 213 1.79 1.12 10.34
CA VAL A 213 1.63 2.57 10.17
C VAL A 213 0.97 2.88 8.83
N LYS A 214 -0.11 3.66 8.87
CA LYS A 214 -0.74 4.20 7.66
C LYS A 214 0.18 5.24 7.00
N ARG A 215 0.38 5.14 5.69
CA ARG A 215 1.14 6.14 4.92
C ARG A 215 0.27 7.39 4.68
N LYS A 216 0.92 8.54 4.55
CA LYS A 216 0.27 9.78 4.16
C LYS A 216 -0.03 9.72 2.66
N ASP A 217 -1.29 9.53 2.31
CA ASP A 217 -1.85 9.52 0.96
C ASP A 217 -3.33 9.93 1.04
N ASP A 218 -4.05 9.81 -0.07
CA ASP A 218 -5.45 10.25 -0.19
C ASP A 218 -6.43 9.41 0.67
N GLU A 219 -6.02 8.22 1.11
CA GLU A 219 -6.82 7.31 1.97
C GLU A 219 -6.55 7.54 3.47
N ALA A 220 -5.62 8.43 3.82
CA ALA A 220 -5.30 8.75 5.20
C ALA A 220 -6.42 9.60 5.85
N ARG A 221 -6.87 9.18 7.04
CA ARG A 221 -7.91 9.87 7.83
C ARG A 221 -7.38 10.17 9.24
N PRO A 222 -6.75 11.35 9.46
CA PRO A 222 -6.29 11.77 10.79
C PRO A 222 -7.40 11.72 11.84
N GLY A 223 -7.10 11.19 13.03
CA GLY A 223 -8.08 11.02 14.12
C GLY A 223 -9.10 9.89 13.94
N SER A 224 -9.07 9.12 12.85
CA SER A 224 -10.02 8.04 12.61
C SER A 224 -9.80 6.85 13.55
N ASP A 225 -10.90 6.33 14.07
CA ASP A 225 -10.96 5.05 14.77
C ASP A 225 -11.75 4.04 13.92
N VAL A 226 -11.15 3.62 12.80
CA VAL A 226 -11.81 2.79 11.78
C VAL A 226 -12.42 1.51 12.34
N VAL A 227 -11.83 0.92 13.39
CA VAL A 227 -12.37 -0.30 14.02
C VAL A 227 -13.67 -0.05 14.77
N ALA A 228 -13.85 1.13 15.37
CA ALA A 228 -15.10 1.53 16.00
C ALA A 228 -16.13 2.07 14.98
N GLU A 229 -15.66 2.77 13.95
CA GLU A 229 -16.49 3.33 12.88
C GLU A 229 -17.11 2.21 12.01
N GLN A 230 -16.38 1.12 11.78
CA GLN A 230 -16.78 0.02 10.89
C GLN A 230 -16.58 -1.35 11.57
N PRO A 231 -17.39 -1.72 12.58
CA PRO A 231 -17.15 -2.90 13.42
C PRO A 231 -17.61 -4.23 12.79
N ARG A 232 -18.37 -4.18 11.69
CA ARG A 232 -19.05 -5.37 11.14
C ARG A 232 -18.16 -6.20 10.23
N SER A 233 -18.42 -7.50 10.15
CA SER A 233 -17.82 -8.40 9.16
C SER A 233 -18.09 -7.92 7.74
N VAL A 234 -17.10 -8.02 6.87
CA VAL A 234 -17.28 -7.77 5.41
C VAL A 234 -17.88 -8.98 4.69
N VAL A 235 -18.05 -10.11 5.36
CA VAL A 235 -18.60 -11.36 4.81
C VAL A 235 -20.04 -11.57 5.27
N SER A 236 -20.29 -11.45 6.58
CA SER A 236 -21.59 -11.79 7.19
C SER A 236 -22.33 -10.62 7.82
N ASP A 237 -21.74 -9.42 7.82
CA ASP A 237 -22.27 -8.20 8.47
C ASP A 237 -22.48 -8.32 10.01
N ARG A 238 -21.96 -9.38 10.63
CA ARG A 238 -22.00 -9.60 12.09
C ARG A 238 -20.94 -8.78 12.82
N THR A 239 -21.16 -8.50 14.10
CA THR A 239 -20.13 -8.01 15.02
C THR A 239 -19.76 -9.10 16.02
N LEU A 240 -18.66 -8.89 16.75
CA LEU A 240 -18.32 -9.64 17.96
C LEU A 240 -18.88 -8.99 19.23
#